data_AF-A0A497YGB5-F1
#
_entry.id   AF-A0A497YGB5-F1
#
_cell.length_a   1.000
_cell.length_b   1.000
_cell.length_c   1.000
_cell.angle_alpha   90.00
_cell.angle_beta   90.00
_cell.angle_gamma   90.00
#
_symmetry.space_group_name_H-M   'P 1'
#
loop_
_entity.id
_entity.type
_entity.pdbx_description
1 polymer ?
#
loop_
_entity_poly.entity_id
_entity_poly.type
_entity_poly.pdbx_seq_one_letter_code
_entity_poly.pdbx_strand_id
1 'polypeptide(L)' 'MAQTEYVVIRAQEDGVNVIGLTRGNDTKFHHTEKLDRGEVMIAQFTEHTSAMKIRGKAEIHSAHGIIESDAKK' A
#
# COMPACT_ATOMS: atom_id res chain seq x y z
N MET A 1 -4.23 15.62 18.77
CA MET A 1 -3.64 14.32 18.38
C MET A 1 -3.12 14.48 16.97
N ALA A 2 -1.92 14.00 16.65
CA ALA A 2 -1.40 14.10 15.28
C ALA A 2 -2.23 13.17 14.38
N GLN A 3 -2.73 13.69 13.25
CA GLN A 3 -3.43 12.89 12.25
C GLN A 3 -2.42 11.92 11.62
N THR A 4 -2.66 10.62 11.73
CA THR A 4 -1.77 9.63 11.12
C THR A 4 -1.93 9.62 9.60
N GLU A 5 -0.82 9.68 8.89
CA GLU A 5 -0.79 9.66 7.42
C GLU A 5 -1.39 8.37 6.85
N TYR A 6 -1.94 8.47 5.66
CA TYR A 6 -2.51 7.35 4.92
C TYR A 6 -2.13 7.44 3.44
N VAL A 7 -2.31 6.32 2.75
CA VAL A 7 -2.22 6.23 1.28
C VAL A 7 -3.52 5.69 0.73
N VAL A 8 -3.87 6.11 -0.49
CA VAL A 8 -4.97 5.52 -1.27
C VAL A 8 -4.34 4.72 -2.41
N ILE A 9 -4.77 3.49 -2.62
CA ILE A 9 -4.24 2.60 -3.64
C ILE A 9 -5.42 2.11 -4.47
N ARG A 10 -5.39 2.33 -5.78
CA ARG A 10 -6.37 1.83 -6.73
C ARG A 10 -5.71 0.83 -7.66
N ALA A 11 -6.22 -0.40 -7.70
CA ALA A 11 -5.72 -1.43 -8.59
C ALA A 11 -6.09 -1.13 -10.05
N GLN A 12 -5.08 -1.11 -10.94
CA GLN A 12 -5.26 -0.95 -12.38
C GLN A 12 -5.25 -2.31 -13.13
N GLU A 13 -4.92 -3.40 -12.43
CA GLU A 13 -5.00 -4.79 -12.89
C GLU A 13 -5.50 -5.71 -11.77
N ASP A 14 -5.86 -6.96 -12.11
CA ASP A 14 -6.25 -7.96 -11.11
C ASP A 14 -5.04 -8.49 -10.34
N GLY A 15 -5.18 -8.73 -9.04
CA GLY A 15 -4.11 -9.30 -8.23
C GLY A 15 -3.00 -8.35 -7.81
N VAL A 16 -3.29 -7.05 -7.73
CA VAL A 16 -2.41 -6.09 -7.03
C VAL A 16 -2.30 -6.50 -5.57
N ASN A 17 -1.08 -6.51 -5.03
CA ASN A 17 -0.82 -6.84 -3.63
C ASN A 17 -0.40 -5.59 -2.86
N VAL A 18 -1.13 -5.26 -1.79
CA VAL A 18 -0.77 -4.25 -0.80
C VAL A 18 -0.17 -4.95 0.42
N ILE A 19 1.13 -4.80 0.63
CA ILE A 19 1.87 -5.56 1.66
C ILE A 19 2.27 -4.62 2.80
N GLY A 20 1.79 -4.87 4.01
CA GLY A 20 2.19 -4.15 5.21
C GLY A 20 3.51 -4.67 5.77
N LEU A 21 4.42 -3.77 6.14
CA LEU A 21 5.68 -4.07 6.79
C LEU A 21 5.66 -3.65 8.27
N THR A 22 6.21 -4.51 9.12
CA THR A 22 6.21 -4.33 10.57
C THR A 22 6.93 -3.05 10.98
N ARG A 23 6.43 -2.37 12.02
CA ARG A 23 7.19 -1.36 12.77
C ARG A 23 8.06 -2.04 13.82
N GLY A 24 9.29 -1.58 14.01
CA GLY A 24 10.19 -2.04 15.06
C GLY A 24 11.57 -2.44 14.55
N ASN A 25 12.26 -3.28 15.34
CA ASN A 25 13.64 -3.72 15.03
C ASN A 25 13.72 -4.58 13.77
N ASP A 26 12.69 -5.40 13.52
CA ASP A 26 12.61 -6.24 12.33
C ASP A 26 11.68 -5.62 11.29
N THR A 27 12.10 -5.70 10.02
CA THR A 27 11.27 -5.32 8.86
C THR A 27 10.79 -6.58 8.14
N LYS A 28 9.56 -7.00 8.42
CA LYS A 28 8.95 -8.24 7.88
C LYS A 28 7.58 -7.94 7.28
N PHE A 29 7.14 -8.75 6.32
CA PHE A 29 5.76 -8.72 5.84
C PHE A 29 4.85 -9.34 6.90
N HIS A 30 3.75 -8.67 7.26
CA HIS A 30 2.80 -9.18 8.26
C HIS A 30 1.36 -9.33 7.75
N HIS A 31 0.99 -8.55 6.75
CA HIS A 31 -0.31 -8.67 6.06
C HIS A 31 -0.13 -8.44 4.56
N THR A 32 -0.94 -9.11 3.75
CA THR A 32 -1.04 -8.86 2.31
C THR A 32 -2.51 -8.80 1.94
N GLU A 33 -2.94 -7.65 1.45
CA GLU A 33 -4.27 -7.47 0.87
C GLU A 33 -4.17 -7.62 -0.64
N LYS A 34 -5.04 -8.43 -1.24
CA LYS A 34 -5.13 -8.58 -2.69
C LYS A 34 -6.27 -7.70 -3.19
N LEU A 35 -5.99 -6.88 -4.19
CA LEU A 35 -6.97 -6.04 -4.88
C LEU A 35 -7.13 -6.51 -6.32
N ASP A 36 -8.36 -6.71 -6.75
CA ASP A 36 -8.71 -6.92 -8.15
C ASP A 36 -8.98 -5.58 -8.85
N ARG A 37 -9.01 -5.58 -10.19
CA ARG A 37 -9.01 -4.35 -10.99
C ARG A 37 -10.19 -3.45 -10.63
N GLY A 38 -9.87 -2.19 -10.31
CA GLY A 38 -10.85 -1.18 -9.93
C GLY A 38 -11.14 -1.12 -8.44
N GLU A 39 -10.70 -2.09 -7.64
CA GLU A 39 -10.79 -2.00 -6.19
C GLU A 39 -9.86 -0.92 -5.64
N VAL A 40 -10.27 -0.33 -4.52
CA VAL A 40 -9.57 0.77 -3.86
C VAL A 40 -9.39 0.44 -2.38
N MET A 41 -8.17 0.64 -1.90
CA MET A 41 -7.82 0.54 -0.48
C MET A 41 -7.34 1.89 0.04
N ILE A 42 -7.81 2.29 1.22
CA ILE A 42 -7.32 3.45 1.97
C ILE A 42 -6.64 2.91 3.22
N ALA A 43 -5.32 3.04 3.32
CA ALA A 43 -4.52 2.41 4.35
C ALA A 43 -3.73 3.43 5.16
N GLN A 44 -3.94 3.44 6.47
CA GLN A 44 -3.18 4.29 7.40
C GLN A 44 -1.84 3.64 7.75
N PHE A 45 -0.82 4.47 8.02
CA PHE A 45 0.29 4.02 8.84
C PHE A 45 -0.21 3.81 10.27
N THR A 46 0.29 2.78 10.96
CA THR A 46 -0.21 2.42 12.28
C THR A 46 0.95 2.09 13.22
N GLU A 47 0.61 1.69 14.45
CA GLU A 47 1.56 1.09 15.38
C GLU A 47 2.21 -0.17 14.78
N HIS A 48 1.48 -0.97 14.01
CA HIS A 48 1.96 -2.23 13.44
C HIS A 48 2.57 -2.05 12.04
N THR A 49 2.09 -1.09 11.25
CA THR A 49 2.52 -0.86 9.87
C THR A 49 3.34 0.42 9.77
N SER A 50 4.64 0.28 9.50
CA SER A 50 5.55 1.42 9.31
C SER A 50 5.89 1.71 7.85
N ALA A 51 5.73 0.72 6.98
CA ALA A 51 5.94 0.83 5.55
C ALA A 51 4.94 -0.05 4.80
N MET A 52 4.68 0.28 3.54
CA MET A 52 3.83 -0.50 2.64
C MET A 52 4.56 -0.74 1.33
N LYS A 53 4.46 -1.96 0.79
CA LYS A 53 4.96 -2.32 -0.54
C LYS A 53 3.80 -2.69 -1.44
N ILE A 54 3.67 -2.00 -2.56
CA ILE A 54 2.65 -2.27 -3.58
C ILE A 54 3.29 -3.06 -4.72
N ARG A 55 2.70 -4.19 -5.11
CA ARG A 55 3.14 -5.00 -6.25
C ARG A 55 2.00 -5.16 -7.25
N GLY A 56 2.30 -5.03 -8.53
CA GLY A 56 1.32 -4.99 -9.61
C GLY A 56 1.02 -3.56 -10.05
N LYS A 57 0.23 -3.42 -11.11
CA LYS A 57 -0.13 -2.13 -11.70
C LYS A 57 -1.19 -1.41 -10.87
N ALA A 58 -0.84 -0.28 -10.26
CA ALA A 58 -1.73 0.48 -9.40
C ALA A 58 -1.42 1.98 -9.41
N GLU A 59 -2.45 2.80 -9.16
CA GLU A 59 -2.33 4.23 -8.91
C GLU A 59 -2.35 4.48 -7.40
N ILE A 60 -1.40 5.25 -6.88
CA ILE A 60 -1.18 5.43 -5.45
C ILE A 60 -1.17 6.94 -5.14
N HIS A 61 -2.04 7.37 -4.22
CA HIS A 61 -2.12 8.75 -3.75
C HIS A 61 -1.56 8.82 -2.33
N SER A 62 -0.72 9.82 -2.09
CA SER A 62 -0.20 10.17 -0.77
C SER A 62 -0.24 11.69 -0.57
N ALA A 63 0.15 12.15 0.62
CA ALA A 63 0.34 13.58 0.87
C ALA A 63 1.35 14.25 -0.07
N HIS A 64 2.21 13.47 -0.76
CA HIS A 64 3.25 13.95 -1.65
C HIS A 64 2.86 13.91 -3.13
N GLY A 65 1.61 13.56 -3.45
CA GLY A 65 1.10 13.46 -4.81
C GLY A 65 0.80 12.02 -5.24
N ILE A 66 0.71 11.83 -6.55
CA ILE A 66 0.26 10.60 -7.20
C ILE A 66 1.46 9.91 -7.86
N ILE A 67 1.58 8.60 -7.67
CA ILE A 67 2.56 7.75 -8.34
C ILE A 67 1.90 6.47 -8.85
N GLU A 68 2.45 5.87 -9.89
CA GLU A 68 2.02 4.57 -10.40
C GLU A 68 3.08 3.49 -10.09
N SER A 69 2.62 2.30 -9.70
CA SER A 69 3.43 1.09 -9.70
C SER A 69 3.19 0.28 -10.96
N ASP A 70 4.17 -0.51 -11.37
CA ASP A 70 4.07 -1.39 -12.55
C ASP A 70 4.43 -2.84 -12.18
N ALA A 71 3.91 -3.78 -12.96
CA ALA A 71 4.35 -5.17 -12.88
C ALA A 71 5.73 -5.30 -13.55
N LYS A 72 6.63 -6.10 -12.97
CA LYS A 72 7.84 -6.47 -13.71
C LYS A 72 7.40 -7.24 -14.97
N LYS A 73 7.81 -6.74 -16.14
CA LYS A 73 7.73 -7.48 -17.41
C LYS A 73 8.50 -8.80 -17.33
#